data_AF-A0A1G4K2D7-F1
#
_entry.id   AF-A0A1G4K2D7-F1
#
_cell.length_a   1.000
_cell.length_b   1.000
_cell.length_c   1.000
_cell.angle_alpha   90.00
_cell.angle_beta   90.00
_cell.angle_gamma   90.00
#
_symmetry.space_group_name_H-M   'P 1'
#
loop_
_entity.id
_entity.type
_entity.pdbx_description
1 polymer ?
#
loop_
_entity_poly.entity_id
_entity_poly.type
_entity_poly.pdbx_seq_one_letter_code
_entity_poly.pdbx_strand_id
1 'polypeptide(L)'
;MYLLKRKLRHLNAISVYNVSIVRDPATSEDVVRTIPNIFVVIEDMKETCLYASEIQPGSRFCTQFNEMPHLPYTLSKIRLKIIGQVPETLLRQTQDPVWTLLASYVLDFAHLSPVLAADATQSPKHGINVPVLHFADGSFSIQGEFVQGQSTTNLVGERYVKSFSFNGALKLNKLMEYCTQLQADLDELSHKIDTAVIELPKPIQKGFLISAQKQLESEVRSRKEKAKLLEAMCAAEPFSLPESTEETRTKEEYGSIYSEYTNILHDLRLFEAQKIGQLLVALYKTGLCAPDGFITPHSKGESVYNIQLKKVDSSAILNRADRLSSNTLLGYYLLFVQVLASRILYLPLPHHLSFYGSTSVIDNKLPLYLNMSSTQQHISDFERALDCFNLDVMQVSQFLERHR
;
A
#
# COMPACT_ATOMS: atom_id res chain seq x y z
N MET A 1 10.33 9.62 37.04
CA MET A 1 10.44 10.67 36.00
C MET A 1 11.17 10.13 34.77
N TYR A 2 10.45 9.50 33.83
CA TYR A 2 11.02 8.79 32.67
C TYR A 2 10.78 9.52 31.33
N LEU A 3 10.20 10.73 31.36
CA LEU A 3 9.53 11.36 30.21
C LEU A 3 10.35 12.38 29.38
N LEU A 4 11.61 12.68 29.72
CA LEU A 4 12.31 13.82 29.09
C LEU A 4 13.73 13.51 28.62
N LYS A 5 13.96 12.34 28.01
CA LYS A 5 15.21 12.14 27.23
C LYS A 5 14.95 12.42 25.76
N ARG A 6 15.39 13.59 25.28
CA ARG A 6 15.35 13.98 23.86
C ARG A 6 16.28 13.05 23.06
N LYS A 7 15.85 12.67 21.86
CA LYS A 7 16.52 11.74 20.95
C LYS A 7 16.32 12.23 19.52
N LEU A 8 17.15 11.77 18.59
CA LEU A 8 17.07 12.17 17.17
C LEU A 8 15.66 11.98 16.59
N ARG A 9 14.97 10.88 16.92
CA ARG A 9 13.57 10.62 16.51
C ARG A 9 12.51 11.65 16.96
N HIS A 10 12.84 12.57 17.86
CA HIS A 10 11.92 13.61 18.34
C HIS A 10 12.20 14.98 17.69
N LEU A 11 13.23 15.09 16.85
CA LEU A 11 13.61 16.31 16.16
C LEU A 11 12.66 16.56 14.99
N ASN A 12 12.00 17.72 14.99
CA ASN A 12 11.03 18.09 13.96
C ASN A 12 11.66 18.95 12.86
N ALA A 13 12.46 19.94 13.27
CA ALA A 13 13.08 20.88 12.35
C ALA A 13 14.42 21.40 12.90
N ILE A 14 15.28 21.87 12.00
CA ILE A 14 16.51 22.61 12.34
C ILE A 14 16.44 23.98 11.66
N SER A 15 16.67 25.05 12.42
CA SER A 15 16.89 26.39 11.88
C SER A 15 18.35 26.76 12.05
N VAL A 16 18.99 27.29 11.01
CA VAL A 16 20.35 27.82 11.11
C VAL A 16 20.30 29.34 10.99
N TYR A 17 20.83 30.03 12.00
CA TYR A 17 20.89 31.49 12.06
C TYR A 17 22.29 32.02 11.72
N ASN A 18 22.34 33.23 11.14
CA ASN A 18 23.58 33.95 10.80
C ASN A 18 24.54 33.13 9.91
N VAL A 19 24.02 32.62 8.79
CA VAL A 19 24.81 31.76 7.90
C VAL A 19 25.85 32.58 7.13
N SER A 20 27.13 32.40 7.43
CA SER A 20 28.23 33.08 6.73
C SER A 20 29.49 32.22 6.63
N ILE A 21 30.33 32.53 5.64
CA ILE A 21 31.65 31.93 5.46
C ILE A 21 32.61 32.72 6.34
N VAL A 22 33.16 32.10 7.38
CA VAL A 22 34.23 32.72 8.18
C VAL A 22 35.57 32.35 7.55
N ARG A 23 36.39 33.36 7.29
CA ARG A 23 37.81 33.20 6.94
C ARG A 23 38.67 33.67 8.13
N ASP A 24 39.81 33.01 8.27
CA ASP A 24 40.85 33.20 9.30
C ASP A 24 41.07 34.68 9.71
N PRO A 25 41.20 35.01 11.01
CA PRO A 25 41.36 36.39 11.50
C PRO A 25 42.67 37.08 11.08
N ALA A 26 43.56 36.40 10.33
CA ALA A 26 44.84 36.95 9.90
C ALA A 26 44.77 37.83 8.64
N THR A 27 43.71 37.74 7.83
CA THR A 27 43.57 38.54 6.61
C THR A 27 42.18 39.16 6.54
N SER A 28 42.09 40.41 6.95
CA SER A 28 40.94 41.27 6.79
C SER A 28 40.73 41.59 5.30
N GLU A 29 39.97 40.75 4.59
CA GLU A 29 39.02 41.18 3.55
C GLU A 29 38.09 40.03 3.08
N ASP A 30 36.87 40.45 2.71
CA ASP A 30 35.68 39.75 2.21
C ASP A 30 34.78 38.99 3.21
N VAL A 31 33.91 39.79 3.84
CA VAL A 31 32.72 39.39 4.60
C VAL A 31 31.58 39.07 3.61
N VAL A 32 31.45 37.82 3.19
CA VAL A 32 30.27 37.38 2.45
C VAL A 32 29.14 37.06 3.44
N ARG A 33 28.16 37.97 3.48
CA ARG A 33 27.04 37.95 4.44
C ARG A 33 25.90 37.01 4.07
N THR A 34 25.92 36.38 2.90
CA THR A 34 24.79 35.55 2.45
C THR A 34 25.27 34.43 1.54
N ILE A 35 24.97 33.20 1.95
CA ILE A 35 25.17 31.99 1.14
C ILE A 35 23.82 31.60 0.53
N PRO A 36 23.73 31.47 -0.81
CA PRO A 36 22.45 31.22 -1.46
C PRO A 36 21.90 29.81 -1.18
N ASN A 37 22.79 28.81 -1.14
CA ASN A 37 22.42 27.40 -1.04
C ASN A 37 23.13 26.71 0.11
N ILE A 38 22.34 26.14 1.02
CA ILE A 38 22.82 25.46 2.23
C ILE A 38 22.13 24.11 2.33
N PHE A 39 22.86 23.11 2.76
CA PHE A 39 22.30 21.85 3.22
C PHE A 39 22.95 21.41 4.52
N VAL A 40 22.23 20.57 5.25
CA VAL A 40 22.59 20.10 6.58
C VAL A 40 22.76 18.59 6.52
N VAL A 41 23.85 18.10 7.10
CA VAL A 41 24.14 16.66 7.23
C VAL A 41 24.13 16.28 8.69
N ILE A 42 23.39 15.23 9.02
CA ILE A 42 23.38 14.58 10.33
C ILE A 42 24.15 13.27 10.19
N GLU A 43 25.21 13.14 10.98
CA GLU A 43 26.04 11.94 11.06
C GLU A 43 25.95 11.33 12.46
N ASP A 44 26.12 10.01 12.53
CA ASP A 44 26.46 9.34 13.80
C ASP A 44 27.90 9.68 14.21
N MET A 45 28.27 9.39 15.46
CA MET A 45 29.63 9.55 15.97
C MET A 45 30.67 8.69 15.23
N LYS A 46 30.21 7.68 14.47
CA LYS A 46 31.01 6.83 13.58
C LYS A 46 31.08 7.35 12.14
N GLU A 47 30.66 8.59 11.90
CA GLU A 47 30.71 9.27 10.59
C GLU A 47 29.81 8.64 9.52
N THR A 48 28.85 7.82 9.93
CA THR A 48 27.80 7.32 9.02
C THR A 48 26.76 8.42 8.81
N CYS A 49 26.51 8.79 7.56
CA CYS A 49 25.46 9.74 7.21
C CYS A 49 24.08 9.15 7.53
N LEU A 50 23.36 9.79 8.45
CA LEU A 50 22.00 9.39 8.86
C LEU A 50 20.94 10.15 8.08
N TYR A 51 21.24 11.41 7.74
CA TYR A 51 20.34 12.26 6.98
C TYR A 51 21.12 13.39 6.32
N ALA A 52 20.78 13.70 5.07
CA ALA A 52 21.20 14.91 4.39
C ALA A 52 19.93 15.64 3.94
N SER A 53 19.84 16.94 4.24
CA SER A 53 18.71 17.75 3.83
C SER A 53 18.77 18.09 2.35
N GLU A 54 17.60 18.28 1.73
CA GLU A 54 17.52 18.93 0.43
C GLU A 54 18.06 20.36 0.50
N ILE A 55 18.62 20.85 -0.62
CA ILE A 55 19.19 22.20 -0.72
C ILE A 55 18.05 23.19 -0.57
N GLN A 56 18.09 24.01 0.49
CA GLN A 56 17.10 25.04 0.75
C GLN A 56 17.70 26.41 0.42
N PRO A 57 17.04 27.23 -0.43
CA PRO A 57 17.46 28.62 -0.61
C PRO A 57 17.22 29.40 0.68
N GLY A 58 18.29 29.98 1.23
CA GLY A 58 18.22 30.71 2.50
C GLY A 58 17.66 32.13 2.35
N SER A 59 16.82 32.56 3.30
CA SER A 59 16.58 33.99 3.53
C SER A 59 17.80 34.61 4.22
N ARG A 60 18.01 35.93 4.07
CA ARG A 60 19.25 36.67 4.40
C ARG A 60 19.87 36.39 5.78
N PHE A 61 19.13 35.83 6.75
CA PHE A 61 19.59 35.60 8.12
C PHE A 61 19.16 34.27 8.75
N CYS A 62 18.29 33.49 8.10
CA CYS A 62 17.77 32.24 8.65
C CYS A 62 17.35 31.28 7.52
N THR A 63 17.84 30.04 7.61
CA THR A 63 17.35 28.93 6.79
C THR A 63 16.72 27.91 7.72
N GLN A 64 15.45 27.59 7.48
CA GLN A 64 14.70 26.62 8.28
C GLN A 64 14.42 25.37 7.46
N PHE A 65 14.82 24.22 7.98
CA PHE A 65 14.55 22.91 7.41
C PHE A 65 13.27 22.38 8.06
N ASN A 66 12.12 22.67 7.44
CA ASN A 66 10.78 22.50 8.01
C ASN A 66 10.31 21.04 8.10
N GLU A 67 10.80 20.15 7.22
CA GLU A 67 10.29 18.79 7.12
C GLU A 67 11.46 17.79 7.17
N MET A 68 11.93 17.49 8.37
CA MET A 68 12.78 16.31 8.52
C MET A 68 11.93 15.04 8.41
N PRO A 69 12.33 14.05 7.60
CA PRO A 69 11.67 12.75 7.61
C PRO A 69 11.80 12.14 9.01
N HIS A 70 10.82 11.34 9.42
CA HIS A 70 10.82 10.72 10.75
C HIS A 70 12.01 9.76 10.91
N LEU A 71 13.13 10.25 11.45
CA LEU A 71 14.34 9.48 11.66
C LEU A 71 14.14 8.48 12.81
N PRO A 72 14.17 7.14 12.60
CA PRO A 72 13.84 6.16 13.64
C PRO A 72 14.94 5.98 14.71
N TYR A 73 16.03 6.74 14.62
CA TYR A 73 17.21 6.55 15.46
C TYR A 73 16.99 6.99 16.90
N THR A 74 17.44 6.15 17.84
CA THR A 74 17.36 6.42 19.28
C THR A 74 18.60 7.13 19.84
N LEU A 75 19.45 7.64 18.95
CA LEU A 75 20.72 8.29 19.28
C LEU A 75 20.50 9.56 20.12
N SER A 76 21.31 9.70 21.16
CA SER A 76 21.36 10.90 22.02
C SER A 76 22.48 11.86 21.64
N LYS A 77 23.48 11.39 20.89
CA LYS A 77 24.61 12.18 20.39
C LYS A 77 24.67 12.09 18.87
N ILE A 78 24.82 13.22 18.20
CA ILE A 78 24.92 13.30 16.74
C ILE A 78 25.95 14.35 16.34
N ARG A 79 26.48 14.25 15.12
CA ARG A 79 27.30 15.31 14.51
C ARG A 79 26.47 16.02 13.44
N LEU A 80 26.33 17.33 13.56
CA LEU A 80 25.61 18.18 12.61
C LEU A 80 26.62 19.00 11.80
N LYS A 81 26.70 18.75 10.49
CA LYS A 81 27.52 19.53 9.56
C LYS A 81 26.63 20.46 8.75
N ILE A 82 27.05 21.71 8.63
CA ILE A 82 26.40 22.73 7.81
C ILE A 82 27.32 22.99 6.62
N ILE A 83 26.83 22.73 5.42
CA ILE A 83 27.61 22.84 4.19
C ILE A 83 26.93 23.88 3.30
N GLY A 84 27.72 24.80 2.76
CA GLY A 84 27.25 25.89 1.92
C GLY A 84 27.96 25.93 0.58
N GLN A 85 27.25 26.38 -0.44
CA GLN A 85 27.83 26.69 -1.73
C GLN A 85 28.59 28.01 -1.66
N VAL A 86 29.85 28.02 -2.08
CA VAL A 86 30.63 29.26 -2.20
C VAL A 86 30.03 30.10 -3.34
N PRO A 87 29.63 31.36 -3.09
CA PRO A 87 29.05 32.18 -4.15
C PRO A 87 30.07 32.44 -5.27
N GLU A 88 29.56 32.45 -6.51
CA GLU A 88 30.35 32.60 -7.74
C GLU A 88 31.21 33.87 -7.74
N THR A 89 30.80 34.91 -7.01
CA THR A 89 31.56 36.16 -6.84
C THR A 89 32.94 35.94 -6.21
N LEU A 90 33.13 34.88 -5.41
CA LEU A 90 34.42 34.52 -4.81
C LEU A 90 35.22 33.52 -5.67
N LEU A 91 34.56 32.82 -6.59
CA LEU A 91 35.17 31.81 -7.46
C LEU A 91 35.72 32.49 -8.70
N ARG A 92 36.98 32.93 -8.64
CA ARG A 92 37.59 33.72 -9.71
C ARG A 92 37.75 32.98 -11.06
N GLN A 93 37.41 31.69 -11.22
CA GLN A 93 37.60 30.99 -12.51
C GLN A 93 37.01 29.56 -12.69
N THR A 94 36.17 29.03 -11.80
CA THR A 94 35.60 27.67 -11.95
C THR A 94 34.11 27.71 -12.27
N GLN A 95 33.70 27.03 -13.36
CA GLN A 95 32.30 26.87 -13.76
C GLN A 95 31.50 25.93 -12.82
N ASP A 96 32.20 25.14 -12.00
CA ASP A 96 31.59 24.17 -11.11
C ASP A 96 31.29 24.77 -9.71
N PRO A 97 30.12 24.45 -9.11
CA PRO A 97 29.76 24.91 -7.79
C PRO A 97 30.66 24.27 -6.72
N VAL A 98 31.48 25.08 -6.06
CA VAL A 98 32.34 24.63 -4.94
C VAL A 98 31.55 24.66 -3.64
N TRP A 99 31.49 23.52 -2.95
CA TRP A 99 30.84 23.37 -1.65
C TRP A 99 31.87 23.36 -0.53
N THR A 100 31.61 24.06 0.57
CA THR A 100 32.50 24.12 1.73
C THR A 100 31.78 23.88 3.04
N LEU A 101 32.48 23.27 4.00
CA LEU A 101 31.98 23.06 5.36
C LEU A 101 32.00 24.40 6.11
N LEU A 102 30.82 24.88 6.48
CA LEU A 102 30.64 26.15 7.18
C LEU A 102 30.77 26.00 8.70
N ALA A 103 30.24 24.90 9.23
CA ALA A 103 30.31 24.58 10.65
C ALA A 103 30.09 23.07 10.87
N SER A 104 30.67 22.54 11.95
CA SER A 104 30.43 21.18 12.41
C SER A 104 30.20 21.21 13.92
N TYR A 105 29.06 20.68 14.36
CA TYR A 105 28.64 20.62 15.75
C TYR A 105 28.57 19.18 16.23
N VAL A 106 29.10 18.90 17.41
CA VAL A 106 28.82 17.65 18.12
C VAL A 106 27.72 17.94 19.13
N LEU A 107 26.53 17.41 18.88
CA LEU A 107 25.34 17.66 19.68
C LEU A 107 25.13 16.51 20.66
N ASP A 108 24.93 16.84 21.92
CA ASP A 108 24.33 15.93 22.90
C ASP A 108 22.95 16.47 23.27
N PHE A 109 21.90 15.72 22.92
CA PHE A 109 20.51 16.09 23.19
C PHE A 109 20.21 16.20 24.70
N ALA A 110 21.06 15.64 25.58
CA ALA A 110 20.92 15.78 27.03
C ALA A 110 21.35 17.15 27.57
N HIS A 111 22.20 17.89 26.84
CA HIS A 111 22.83 19.13 27.29
C HIS A 111 22.33 20.38 26.56
N LEU A 112 21.16 20.29 25.89
CA LEU A 112 20.57 21.41 25.16
C LEU A 112 19.92 22.44 26.09
N SER A 113 20.14 23.72 25.81
CA SER A 113 19.52 24.84 26.52
C SER A 113 18.24 25.32 25.81
N PRO A 114 17.14 25.59 26.52
CA PRO A 114 15.91 26.09 25.91
C PRO A 114 16.07 27.52 25.41
N VAL A 115 15.55 27.81 24.21
CA VAL A 115 15.45 29.16 23.66
C VAL A 115 14.07 29.70 24.05
N LEU A 116 14.03 30.68 24.95
CA LEU A 116 12.78 31.29 25.41
C LEU A 116 12.17 32.14 24.30
N ALA A 117 10.88 31.93 24.00
CA ALA A 117 10.18 32.50 22.85
C ALA A 117 10.14 34.05 22.78
N ALA A 118 10.45 34.76 23.88
CA ALA A 118 10.60 36.21 23.88
C ALA A 118 11.83 36.70 23.08
N ASP A 119 12.83 35.83 22.87
CA ASP A 119 14.05 36.12 22.12
C ASP A 119 14.00 35.59 20.66
N ALA A 120 12.89 35.02 20.19
CA ALA A 120 12.80 34.49 18.82
C ALA A 120 12.91 35.59 17.74
N THR A 121 12.68 36.86 18.09
CA THR A 121 12.90 38.04 17.22
C THR A 121 14.22 38.77 17.53
N GLN A 122 14.87 38.45 18.64
CA GLN A 122 16.19 38.96 19.00
C GLN A 122 17.20 37.82 18.85
N SER A 123 17.78 37.73 17.66
CA SER A 123 19.06 37.08 17.34
C SER A 123 19.68 36.26 18.50
N PRO A 124 19.89 34.93 18.37
CA PRO A 124 20.73 34.22 19.33
C PRO A 124 22.04 35.00 19.49
N LYS A 125 22.23 35.54 20.71
CA LYS A 125 23.27 36.50 21.04
C LYS A 125 24.63 35.86 20.77
N HIS A 126 25.40 36.49 19.87
CA HIS A 126 26.80 36.21 19.52
C HIS A 126 27.13 34.79 19.02
N GLY A 127 26.90 34.53 17.72
CA GLY A 127 27.45 33.37 17.03
C GLY A 127 27.19 33.39 15.53
N ILE A 128 28.11 32.83 14.75
CA ILE A 128 27.99 32.61 13.31
C ILE A 128 27.58 31.14 13.08
N ASN A 129 26.67 30.87 12.13
CA ASN A 129 26.20 29.52 11.75
C ASN A 129 25.50 28.73 12.88
N VAL A 130 24.73 29.37 13.77
CA VAL A 130 24.17 28.73 14.97
C VAL A 130 22.93 27.88 14.65
N PRO A 131 22.94 26.55 14.94
CA PRO A 131 21.77 25.71 14.76
C PRO A 131 20.83 25.79 15.98
N VAL A 132 19.55 25.96 15.71
CA VAL A 132 18.43 25.86 16.66
C VAL A 132 17.60 24.65 16.29
N LEU A 133 17.39 23.76 17.26
CA LEU A 133 16.72 22.49 17.11
C LEU A 133 15.28 22.63 17.62
N HIS A 134 14.31 22.26 16.79
CA HIS A 134 12.89 22.32 17.15
C HIS A 134 12.37 20.93 17.49
N PHE A 135 11.82 20.80 18.69
CA PHE A 135 11.16 19.60 19.19
C PHE A 135 9.69 19.92 19.49
N ALA A 136 8.87 18.89 19.72
CA ALA A 136 7.46 19.07 20.08
C ALA A 136 7.25 19.89 21.38
N ASP A 137 8.25 19.92 22.27
CA ASP A 137 8.21 20.61 23.55
C ASP A 137 8.87 22.01 23.54
N GLY A 138 9.45 22.44 22.42
CA GLY A 138 10.03 23.78 22.26
C GLY A 138 11.29 23.82 21.39
N SER A 139 11.88 25.02 21.29
CA SER A 139 13.13 25.26 20.55
C SER A 139 14.32 25.27 21.49
N PHE A 140 15.42 24.63 21.09
CA PHE A 140 16.62 24.49 21.89
C PHE A 140 17.88 24.84 21.10
N SER A 141 18.85 25.45 21.76
CA SER A 141 20.16 25.80 21.18
C SER A 141 21.30 25.26 22.03
N ILE A 142 22.48 25.21 21.41
CA ILE A 142 23.74 24.90 22.07
C ILE A 142 24.26 26.22 22.66
N GLN A 143 24.57 26.26 23.96
CA GLN A 143 25.47 27.29 24.48
C GLN A 143 26.89 26.89 24.05
N GLY A 144 27.47 27.66 23.13
CA GLY A 144 28.68 27.26 22.43
C GLY A 144 29.92 27.23 23.33
N GLU A 145 30.62 26.09 23.33
CA GLU A 145 32.08 26.11 23.23
C GLU A 145 32.43 25.79 21.76
N PHE A 146 32.98 26.79 21.06
CA PHE A 146 33.45 26.63 19.69
C PHE A 146 34.73 25.80 19.69
N VAL A 147 34.60 24.49 19.50
CA VAL A 147 35.78 23.64 19.29
C VAL A 147 36.25 23.84 17.84
N GLN A 148 37.03 24.90 17.60
CA GLN A 148 38.06 24.84 16.57
C GLN A 148 39.01 23.72 16.98
N GLY A 149 39.22 22.76 16.07
CA GLY A 149 39.76 21.45 16.38
C GLY A 149 41.01 21.49 17.25
N GLN A 150 40.92 20.88 18.44
CA GLN A 150 42.02 20.20 19.11
C GLN A 150 41.46 19.25 20.17
N SER A 151 41.78 17.97 20.00
CA SER A 151 41.50 16.90 20.95
C SER A 151 42.20 17.18 22.27
N THR A 152 41.44 17.33 23.36
CA THR A 152 41.95 17.05 24.71
C THR A 152 40.97 16.17 25.47
N THR A 153 41.46 14.97 25.75
CA THR A 153 40.98 14.04 26.76
C THR A 153 40.93 14.72 28.12
N ASN A 154 39.77 14.68 28.79
CA ASN A 154 39.59 14.36 30.22
C ASN A 154 38.15 14.68 30.64
N LEU A 155 37.54 13.78 31.42
CA LEU A 155 36.53 13.98 32.49
C LEU A 155 35.75 12.65 32.64
N VAL A 156 36.10 11.85 33.64
CA VAL A 156 35.46 11.82 34.97
C VAL A 156 34.11 11.09 34.95
N GLY A 157 34.14 9.86 35.47
CA GLY A 157 33.15 9.35 36.41
C GLY A 157 31.76 8.97 35.89
N GLU A 158 31.66 8.18 34.82
CA GLU A 158 30.37 7.55 34.48
C GLU A 158 30.11 6.35 35.40
N ARG A 159 29.14 6.53 36.31
CA ARG A 159 28.46 5.45 37.03
C ARG A 159 27.78 4.53 36.01
N TYR A 160 28.43 3.41 35.70
CA TYR A 160 27.77 2.28 35.04
C TYR A 160 26.69 1.71 35.95
N VAL A 161 25.42 2.02 35.67
CA VAL A 161 24.29 1.24 36.19
C VAL A 161 23.61 0.53 35.01
N LYS A 162 23.86 -0.79 34.99
CA LYS A 162 23.20 -1.84 34.19
C LYS A 162 21.68 -1.62 34.19
N SER A 163 20.92 -1.96 33.15
CA SER A 163 20.93 -3.26 32.48
C SER A 163 20.15 -3.15 31.17
N PHE A 164 20.73 -3.70 30.10
CA PHE A 164 19.94 -4.15 28.96
C PHE A 164 18.92 -5.15 29.52
N SER A 165 17.62 -4.86 29.45
CA SER A 165 16.63 -5.87 29.82
C SER A 165 16.73 -7.01 28.79
N PHE A 166 16.67 -8.27 29.25
CA PHE A 166 16.66 -9.43 28.36
C PHE A 166 15.61 -9.27 27.24
N ASN A 167 14.46 -8.68 27.58
CA ASN A 167 13.40 -8.35 26.63
C ASN A 167 13.84 -7.31 25.57
N GLY A 168 14.63 -6.30 25.96
CA GLY A 168 15.22 -5.35 25.02
C GLY A 168 16.26 -5.99 24.10
N ALA A 169 17.10 -6.88 24.63
CA ALA A 169 18.06 -7.66 23.82
C ALA A 169 17.35 -8.62 22.86
N LEU A 170 16.28 -9.29 23.32
CA LEU A 170 15.49 -10.21 22.51
C LEU A 170 14.77 -9.47 21.38
N LYS A 171 14.17 -8.31 21.66
CA LYS A 171 13.53 -7.46 20.64
C LYS A 171 14.55 -6.95 19.62
N LEU A 172 15.74 -6.54 20.08
CA LEU A 172 16.80 -6.12 19.18
C LEU A 172 17.27 -7.29 18.30
N ASN A 173 17.42 -8.48 18.88
CA ASN A 173 17.79 -9.68 18.12
C ASN A 173 16.72 -10.04 17.08
N LYS A 174 15.44 -9.99 17.45
CA LYS A 174 14.33 -10.19 16.51
C LYS A 174 14.27 -9.13 15.42
N LEU A 175 14.60 -7.88 15.74
CA LEU A 175 14.73 -6.82 14.73
C LEU A 175 15.91 -7.08 13.79
N MET A 176 17.05 -7.53 14.30
CA MET A 176 18.19 -7.89 13.46
C MET A 176 17.88 -9.09 12.57
N GLU A 177 17.21 -10.12 13.10
CA GLU A 177 16.73 -11.28 12.35
C GLU A 177 15.77 -10.87 11.22
N TYR A 178 14.84 -9.96 11.52
CA TYR A 178 13.96 -9.38 10.50
C TYR A 178 14.73 -8.59 9.45
N CYS A 179 15.72 -7.77 9.83
CA CYS A 179 16.56 -7.05 8.88
C CYS A 179 17.37 -8.01 7.99
N THR A 180 17.91 -9.10 8.54
CA THR A 180 18.63 -10.10 7.74
C THR A 180 17.71 -10.84 6.78
N GLN A 181 16.46 -11.11 7.20
CA GLN A 181 15.47 -11.71 6.33
C GLN A 181 15.06 -10.77 5.20
N LEU A 182 14.88 -9.48 5.50
CA LEU A 182 14.55 -8.48 4.50
C LEU A 182 15.70 -8.27 3.49
N GLN A 183 16.95 -8.40 3.93
CA GLN A 183 18.11 -8.42 3.02
C GLN A 183 18.10 -9.65 2.10
N ALA A 184 17.83 -10.83 2.65
CA ALA A 184 17.71 -12.06 1.85
C ALA A 184 16.56 -11.97 0.83
N ASP A 185 15.42 -11.39 1.22
CA ASP A 185 14.29 -11.16 0.32
C ASP A 185 14.66 -10.17 -0.80
N LEU A 186 15.43 -9.12 -0.48
CA LEU A 186 15.93 -8.16 -1.48
C LEU A 186 16.91 -8.82 -2.45
N ASP A 187 17.81 -9.69 -1.96
CA ASP A 187 18.75 -10.43 -2.80
C ASP A 187 18.00 -11.42 -3.71
N GLU A 188 16.99 -12.13 -3.19
CA GLU A 188 16.13 -13.01 -4.00
C GLU A 188 15.36 -12.21 -5.07
N LEU A 189 14.84 -11.03 -4.71
CA LEU A 189 14.13 -10.16 -5.64
C LEU A 189 15.07 -9.58 -6.70
N SER A 190 16.31 -9.22 -6.33
CA SER A 190 17.36 -8.82 -7.28
C SER A 190 17.66 -9.95 -8.26
N HIS A 191 17.82 -11.18 -7.77
CA HIS A 191 18.03 -12.33 -8.64
C HIS A 191 16.85 -12.60 -9.58
N LYS A 192 15.61 -12.44 -9.11
CA LYS A 192 14.42 -12.54 -9.97
C LYS A 192 14.41 -11.48 -11.06
N ILE A 193 14.78 -10.24 -10.72
CA ILE A 193 14.92 -9.17 -11.70
C ILE A 193 16.01 -9.52 -12.72
N ASP A 194 17.17 -9.99 -12.29
CA ASP A 194 18.26 -10.38 -13.20
C ASP A 194 17.83 -11.50 -14.15
N THR A 195 17.12 -12.52 -13.65
CA THR A 195 16.57 -13.58 -14.51
C THR A 195 15.54 -13.06 -15.51
N ALA A 196 14.64 -12.17 -15.08
CA ALA A 196 13.65 -11.56 -15.96
C ALA A 196 14.28 -10.61 -17.00
N VAL A 197 15.39 -9.94 -16.66
CA VAL A 197 16.15 -9.08 -17.56
C VAL A 197 16.89 -9.89 -18.62
N ILE A 198 17.40 -11.07 -18.27
CA ILE A 198 18.04 -12.01 -19.21
C ILE A 198 17.00 -12.66 -20.15
N GLU A 199 15.75 -12.78 -19.71
CA GLU A 199 14.63 -13.33 -20.49
C GLU A 199 13.90 -12.31 -21.40
N LEU A 200 14.35 -11.05 -21.50
CA LEU A 200 13.75 -10.12 -22.46
C LEU A 200 13.83 -10.69 -23.89
N PRO A 201 12.76 -10.56 -24.69
CA PRO A 201 12.74 -11.08 -26.05
C PRO A 201 13.87 -10.44 -26.84
N LYS A 202 14.68 -11.29 -27.49
CA LYS A 202 15.75 -10.87 -28.39
C LYS A 202 15.24 -9.73 -29.26
N PRO A 203 15.98 -8.62 -29.41
CA PRO A 203 15.56 -7.50 -30.22
C PRO A 203 15.17 -8.04 -31.60
N ILE A 204 13.93 -7.78 -32.02
CA ILE A 204 13.39 -8.25 -33.30
C ILE A 204 14.37 -7.78 -34.37
N GLN A 205 15.07 -8.72 -34.99
CA GLN A 205 16.09 -8.39 -35.97
C GLN A 205 15.42 -7.66 -37.13
N LYS A 206 15.99 -6.53 -37.54
CA LYS A 206 15.51 -5.72 -38.67
C LYS A 206 15.25 -6.56 -39.93
N GLY A 207 15.97 -7.67 -40.12
CA GLY A 207 15.75 -8.63 -41.20
C GLY A 207 14.35 -9.25 -41.21
N PHE A 208 13.77 -9.57 -40.05
CA PHE A 208 12.42 -10.13 -39.94
C PHE A 208 11.35 -9.11 -40.34
N LEU A 209 11.53 -7.84 -39.96
CA LEU A 209 10.64 -6.75 -40.37
C LEU A 209 10.73 -6.49 -41.88
N ILE A 210 11.93 -6.55 -42.47
CA ILE A 210 12.13 -6.39 -43.91
C ILE A 210 11.52 -7.57 -44.69
N SER A 211 11.61 -8.81 -44.20
CA SER A 211 10.96 -9.95 -44.85
C SER A 211 9.44 -9.88 -44.76
N ALA A 212 8.90 -9.47 -43.61
CA ALA A 212 7.46 -9.27 -43.43
C ALA A 212 6.93 -8.16 -44.35
N GLN A 213 7.68 -7.05 -44.49
CA GLN A 213 7.35 -5.98 -45.44
C GLN A 213 7.31 -6.50 -46.88
N LYS A 214 8.31 -7.26 -47.32
CA LYS A 214 8.34 -7.84 -48.67
C LYS A 214 7.19 -8.81 -48.92
N GLN A 215 6.83 -9.61 -47.91
CA GLN A 215 5.70 -10.53 -47.99
C GLN A 215 4.38 -9.77 -48.13
N LEU A 216 4.18 -8.71 -47.33
CA LEU A 216 3.03 -7.84 -47.45
C LEU A 216 2.94 -7.16 -48.83
N GLU A 217 4.07 -6.67 -49.35
CA GLU A 217 4.13 -6.08 -50.70
C GLU A 217 3.78 -7.07 -51.82
N SER A 218 4.16 -8.34 -51.66
CA SER A 218 3.78 -9.41 -52.60
C SER A 218 2.29 -9.75 -52.52
N GLU A 219 1.70 -9.79 -51.33
CA GLU A 219 0.26 -10.01 -51.16
C GLU A 219 -0.57 -8.85 -51.72
N VAL A 220 -0.15 -7.61 -51.46
CA VAL A 220 -0.80 -6.42 -52.02
C VAL A 220 -0.74 -6.43 -53.54
N ARG A 221 0.38 -6.87 -54.15
CA ARG A 221 0.47 -7.04 -55.61
C ARG A 221 -0.50 -8.10 -56.12
N SER A 222 -0.54 -9.28 -55.49
CA SER A 222 -1.49 -10.34 -55.86
C SER A 222 -2.95 -9.89 -55.73
N ARG A 223 -3.30 -9.16 -54.67
CA ARG A 223 -4.65 -8.61 -54.50
C ARG A 223 -4.99 -7.55 -55.55
N LYS A 224 -4.04 -6.71 -55.94
CA LYS A 224 -4.23 -5.73 -57.05
C LYS A 224 -4.40 -6.41 -58.39
N GLU A 225 -3.68 -7.49 -58.66
CA GLU A 225 -3.85 -8.29 -59.88
C GLU A 225 -5.21 -8.97 -59.90
N LYS A 226 -5.64 -9.57 -58.78
CA LYS A 226 -7.01 -10.12 -58.63
C LYS A 226 -8.09 -9.05 -58.81
N ALA A 227 -7.90 -7.86 -58.23
CA ALA A 227 -8.83 -6.74 -58.39
C ALA A 227 -8.94 -6.30 -59.85
N LYS A 228 -7.82 -6.19 -60.57
CA LYS A 228 -7.84 -5.89 -62.02
C LYS A 228 -8.54 -6.97 -62.84
N LEU A 229 -8.35 -8.24 -62.47
CA LEU A 229 -9.00 -9.37 -63.13
C LEU A 229 -10.52 -9.36 -62.88
N LEU A 230 -10.94 -9.04 -61.64
CA LEU A 230 -12.34 -8.85 -61.27
C LEU A 230 -12.98 -7.63 -61.95
N GLU A 231 -12.26 -6.51 -62.07
CA GLU A 231 -12.70 -5.34 -62.83
C GLU A 231 -12.89 -5.67 -64.31
N ALA A 232 -11.97 -6.44 -64.90
CA ALA A 232 -12.09 -6.92 -66.28
C ALA A 232 -13.27 -7.90 -66.47
N MET A 233 -13.56 -8.74 -65.47
CA MET A 233 -14.72 -9.64 -65.48
C MET A 233 -16.05 -8.90 -65.30
N CYS A 234 -16.10 -7.87 -64.45
CA CYS A 234 -17.28 -7.01 -64.28
C CYS A 234 -17.60 -6.18 -65.53
N ALA A 235 -16.58 -5.86 -66.33
CA ALA A 235 -16.76 -5.14 -67.60
C ALA A 235 -17.24 -6.03 -68.76
N ALA A 236 -17.17 -7.37 -68.63
CA ALA A 236 -17.34 -8.29 -69.76
C ALA A 236 -18.73 -8.95 -69.90
N GLU A 237 -19.54 -9.13 -68.85
CA GLU A 237 -20.91 -9.67 -69.01
C GLU A 237 -21.88 -9.24 -67.88
N PRO A 238 -23.19 -9.05 -68.17
CA PRO A 238 -24.23 -9.04 -67.15
C PRO A 238 -24.80 -10.46 -67.01
N PHE A 239 -24.35 -11.23 -66.01
CA PHE A 239 -25.00 -12.49 -65.64
C PHE A 239 -25.07 -12.70 -64.12
N SER A 240 -26.19 -13.31 -63.74
CA SER A 240 -26.73 -13.57 -62.40
C SER A 240 -25.73 -14.01 -61.33
N LEU A 241 -25.82 -13.39 -60.15
CA LEU A 241 -25.14 -13.83 -58.91
C LEU A 241 -25.44 -15.31 -58.63
N PRO A 242 -24.43 -16.18 -58.52
CA PRO A 242 -24.54 -17.35 -57.64
C PRO A 242 -24.57 -16.82 -56.20
N GLU A 243 -25.49 -17.31 -55.35
CA GLU A 243 -25.43 -17.04 -53.91
C GLU A 243 -24.00 -17.31 -53.42
N SER A 244 -23.34 -16.27 -52.92
CA SER A 244 -21.94 -16.34 -52.51
C SER A 244 -21.80 -17.37 -51.39
N THR A 245 -21.03 -18.42 -51.64
CA THR A 245 -20.61 -19.44 -50.65
C THR A 245 -19.86 -18.85 -49.46
N GLU A 246 -19.45 -17.58 -49.52
CA GLU A 246 -18.88 -16.86 -48.37
C GLU A 246 -19.92 -16.47 -47.31
N GLU A 247 -21.18 -16.23 -47.68
CA GLU A 247 -22.25 -15.94 -46.71
C GLU A 247 -22.68 -17.19 -45.93
N THR A 248 -22.67 -18.36 -46.57
CA THR A 248 -22.94 -19.64 -45.87
C THR A 248 -21.77 -20.03 -44.99
N ARG A 249 -20.52 -19.84 -45.43
CA ARG A 249 -19.32 -20.12 -44.63
C ARG A 249 -19.21 -19.25 -43.39
N THR A 250 -19.51 -17.95 -43.50
CA THR A 250 -19.56 -17.06 -42.32
C THR A 250 -20.68 -17.46 -41.35
N LYS A 251 -21.87 -17.83 -41.84
CA LYS A 251 -22.96 -18.34 -40.99
C LYS A 251 -22.59 -19.66 -40.29
N GLU A 252 -21.87 -20.56 -40.96
CA GLU A 252 -21.36 -21.80 -40.36
C GLU A 252 -20.32 -21.53 -39.27
N GLU A 253 -19.40 -20.57 -39.49
CA GLU A 253 -18.43 -20.13 -38.48
C GLU A 253 -19.12 -19.48 -37.26
N TYR A 254 -20.17 -18.68 -37.47
CA TYR A 254 -20.99 -18.17 -36.35
C TYR A 254 -21.76 -19.30 -35.63
N GLY A 255 -22.24 -20.30 -36.37
CA GLY A 255 -22.90 -21.47 -35.81
C GLY A 255 -21.97 -22.33 -34.95
N SER A 256 -20.72 -22.53 -35.39
CA SER A 256 -19.72 -23.25 -34.59
C SER A 256 -19.32 -22.50 -33.34
N ILE A 257 -19.10 -21.17 -33.43
CA ILE A 257 -18.79 -20.33 -32.26
C ILE A 257 -19.96 -20.34 -31.26
N TYR A 258 -21.20 -20.26 -31.73
CA TYR A 258 -22.36 -20.32 -30.85
C TYR A 258 -22.52 -21.68 -30.20
N SER A 259 -22.26 -22.77 -30.94
CA SER A 259 -22.25 -24.13 -30.40
C SER A 259 -21.20 -24.30 -29.30
N GLU A 260 -19.97 -23.84 -29.54
CA GLU A 260 -18.89 -23.82 -28.55
C GLU A 260 -19.29 -23.00 -27.32
N TYR A 261 -19.85 -21.81 -27.51
CA TYR A 261 -20.35 -20.98 -26.42
C TYR A 261 -21.44 -21.68 -25.60
N THR A 262 -22.41 -22.34 -26.25
CA THR A 262 -23.47 -23.09 -25.55
C THR A 262 -22.93 -24.29 -24.77
N ASN A 263 -21.90 -24.97 -25.30
CA ASN A 263 -21.24 -26.07 -24.59
C ASN A 263 -20.50 -25.56 -23.36
N ILE A 264 -19.72 -24.47 -23.49
CA ILE A 264 -19.04 -23.83 -22.36
C ILE A 264 -20.05 -23.37 -21.30
N LEU A 265 -21.17 -22.79 -21.72
CA LEU A 265 -22.24 -22.37 -20.80
C LEU A 265 -22.87 -23.57 -20.08
N HIS A 266 -23.06 -24.69 -20.77
CA HIS A 266 -23.57 -25.93 -20.17
C HIS A 266 -22.60 -26.50 -19.14
N ASP A 267 -21.31 -26.56 -19.48
CA ASP A 267 -20.25 -27.04 -18.58
C ASP A 267 -20.13 -26.17 -17.33
N LEU A 268 -20.23 -24.84 -17.49
CA LEU A 268 -20.26 -23.91 -16.36
C LEU A 268 -21.45 -24.16 -15.44
N ARG A 269 -22.66 -24.33 -15.99
CA ARG A 269 -23.85 -24.64 -15.18
C ARG A 269 -23.74 -25.98 -14.46
N LEU A 270 -23.11 -26.97 -15.09
CA LEU A 270 -22.87 -28.28 -14.49
C LEU A 270 -21.86 -28.18 -13.34
N PHE A 271 -20.82 -27.36 -13.51
CA PHE A 271 -19.84 -27.08 -12.46
C PHE A 271 -20.47 -26.31 -11.28
N GLU A 272 -21.29 -25.30 -11.56
CA GLU A 272 -22.08 -24.57 -10.55
C GLU A 272 -22.96 -25.54 -9.74
N ALA A 273 -23.71 -26.40 -10.42
CA ALA A 273 -24.54 -27.42 -9.78
C ALA A 273 -23.72 -28.37 -8.89
N GLN A 274 -22.55 -28.83 -9.35
CA GLN A 274 -21.64 -29.64 -8.54
C GLN A 274 -21.16 -28.89 -7.29
N LYS A 275 -20.85 -27.60 -7.41
CA LYS A 275 -20.39 -26.76 -6.29
C LYS A 275 -21.49 -26.52 -5.27
N ILE A 276 -22.72 -26.28 -5.71
CA ILE A 276 -23.88 -26.18 -4.83
C ILE A 276 -24.10 -27.50 -4.09
N GLY A 277 -24.00 -28.64 -4.79
CA GLY A 277 -24.08 -29.97 -4.18
C GLY A 277 -22.99 -30.19 -3.12
N GLN A 278 -21.73 -29.85 -3.43
CA GLN A 278 -20.62 -29.93 -2.48
C GLN A 278 -20.85 -29.06 -1.24
N LEU A 279 -21.38 -27.84 -1.42
CA LEU A 279 -21.70 -26.94 -0.32
C LEU A 279 -22.80 -27.52 0.59
N LEU A 280 -23.87 -28.07 0.01
CA LEU A 280 -24.93 -28.74 0.76
C LEU A 280 -24.40 -29.93 1.56
N VAL A 281 -23.54 -30.75 0.95
CA VAL A 281 -22.91 -31.90 1.63
C VAL A 281 -22.02 -31.45 2.79
N ALA A 282 -21.21 -30.40 2.57
CA ALA A 282 -20.32 -29.86 3.59
C ALA A 282 -21.09 -29.33 4.81
N LEU A 283 -22.24 -28.69 4.59
CA LEU A 283 -23.07 -28.12 5.66
C LEU A 283 -24.15 -29.06 6.19
N TYR A 284 -24.33 -30.26 5.62
CA TYR A 284 -25.34 -31.21 6.06
C TYR A 284 -25.23 -31.54 7.57
N LYS A 285 -24.00 -31.65 8.08
CA LYS A 285 -23.72 -31.94 9.50
C LYS A 285 -24.00 -30.78 10.46
N THR A 286 -24.25 -29.57 9.96
CA THR A 286 -24.47 -28.37 10.79
C THR A 286 -25.91 -28.18 11.26
N GLY A 287 -26.84 -29.03 10.81
CA GLY A 287 -28.26 -28.93 11.14
C GLY A 287 -29.05 -27.93 10.30
N LEU A 288 -28.42 -27.23 9.35
CA LEU A 288 -29.08 -26.28 8.45
C LEU A 288 -30.13 -26.92 7.53
N CYS A 289 -29.91 -28.18 7.15
CA CYS A 289 -30.80 -28.97 6.28
C CYS A 289 -31.74 -29.91 7.07
N ALA A 290 -31.84 -29.73 8.39
CA ALA A 290 -32.79 -30.46 9.22
C ALA A 290 -34.25 -30.07 8.87
N PRO A 291 -35.27 -30.87 9.26
CA PRO A 291 -36.68 -30.51 9.04
C PRO A 291 -37.06 -29.12 9.62
N ASP A 292 -36.44 -28.73 10.74
CA ASP A 292 -36.59 -27.41 11.36
C ASP A 292 -35.51 -26.39 10.93
N GLY A 293 -34.73 -26.75 9.91
CA GLY A 293 -33.64 -25.95 9.36
C GLY A 293 -34.10 -24.89 8.37
N PHE A 294 -33.18 -23.97 8.05
CA PHE A 294 -33.44 -22.83 7.17
C PHE A 294 -33.30 -23.17 5.68
N ILE A 295 -32.76 -24.34 5.34
CA ILE A 295 -32.54 -24.77 3.96
C ILE A 295 -33.29 -26.07 3.70
N THR A 296 -34.15 -26.07 2.68
CA THR A 296 -34.77 -27.30 2.19
C THR A 296 -34.02 -27.75 0.93
N PRO A 297 -33.26 -28.87 0.99
CA PRO A 297 -32.53 -29.36 -0.16
C PRO A 297 -33.48 -29.88 -1.25
N HIS A 298 -33.00 -29.93 -2.49
CA HIS A 298 -33.76 -30.44 -3.64
C HIS A 298 -34.11 -31.92 -3.49
N SER A 299 -35.27 -32.33 -4.02
CA SER A 299 -35.67 -33.73 -4.04
C SER A 299 -34.90 -34.51 -5.12
N LYS A 300 -34.79 -35.84 -4.95
CA LYS A 300 -34.13 -36.70 -5.96
C LYS A 300 -34.85 -36.57 -7.31
N GLY A 301 -34.16 -36.04 -8.32
CA GLY A 301 -34.68 -35.83 -9.67
C GLY A 301 -35.03 -34.39 -10.02
N GLU A 302 -34.87 -33.44 -9.09
CA GLU A 302 -35.07 -32.01 -9.35
C GLU A 302 -33.74 -31.30 -9.66
N SER A 303 -33.84 -30.14 -10.34
CA SER A 303 -32.70 -29.26 -10.59
C SER A 303 -32.03 -28.83 -9.28
N VAL A 304 -30.70 -28.74 -9.28
CA VAL A 304 -29.92 -28.29 -8.10
C VAL A 304 -30.26 -26.85 -7.71
N TYR A 305 -30.85 -26.07 -8.61
CA TYR A 305 -31.36 -24.73 -8.35
C TYR A 305 -32.69 -24.72 -7.58
N ASN A 306 -33.34 -25.88 -7.35
CA ASN A 306 -34.60 -25.97 -6.61
C ASN A 306 -34.42 -25.98 -5.07
N ILE A 307 -33.34 -25.40 -4.57
CA ILE A 307 -33.10 -25.26 -3.13
C ILE A 307 -33.97 -24.12 -2.60
N GLN A 308 -34.75 -24.40 -1.55
CA GLN A 308 -35.58 -23.37 -0.92
C GLN A 308 -34.90 -22.83 0.33
N LEU A 309 -34.68 -21.51 0.32
CA LEU A 309 -34.15 -20.74 1.44
C LEU A 309 -35.32 -20.14 2.22
N LYS A 310 -35.43 -20.51 3.50
CA LYS A 310 -36.49 -19.97 4.37
C LYS A 310 -36.03 -18.67 5.01
N LYS A 311 -36.91 -17.67 5.00
CA LYS A 311 -36.74 -16.47 5.81
C LYS A 311 -36.68 -16.84 7.29
N VAL A 312 -35.87 -16.09 8.02
CA VAL A 312 -35.74 -16.26 9.46
C VAL A 312 -36.74 -15.35 10.17
N ASP A 313 -37.57 -15.94 11.02
CA ASP A 313 -38.51 -15.21 11.87
C ASP A 313 -37.81 -14.77 13.16
N SER A 314 -37.81 -13.45 13.42
CA SER A 314 -37.19 -12.85 14.60
C SER A 314 -37.82 -13.36 15.90
N SER A 315 -39.14 -13.53 15.91
CA SER A 315 -39.90 -13.98 17.08
C SER A 315 -39.58 -15.43 17.45
N ALA A 316 -39.35 -16.28 16.45
CA ALA A 316 -39.00 -17.68 16.64
C ALA A 316 -37.59 -17.86 17.25
N ILE A 317 -36.65 -16.95 16.96
CA ILE A 317 -35.29 -16.99 17.49
C ILE A 317 -35.19 -16.36 18.88
N LEU A 318 -35.90 -15.25 19.11
CA LEU A 318 -35.92 -14.57 20.41
C LEU A 318 -36.50 -15.46 21.52
N ASN A 319 -37.43 -16.35 21.19
CA ASN A 319 -38.09 -17.25 22.13
C ASN A 319 -37.33 -18.57 22.41
N ARG A 320 -36.17 -18.82 21.78
CA ARG A 320 -35.38 -20.03 22.03
C ARG A 320 -34.58 -19.91 23.32
N ALA A 321 -34.65 -20.96 24.15
CA ALA A 321 -33.91 -21.05 25.41
C ALA A 321 -32.38 -21.15 25.20
N ASP A 322 -31.95 -21.78 24.11
CA ASP A 322 -30.53 -21.92 23.77
C ASP A 322 -30.12 -20.90 22.69
N ARG A 323 -29.61 -19.76 23.18
CA ARG A 323 -29.14 -18.65 22.33
C ARG A 323 -27.84 -18.99 21.60
N LEU A 324 -26.96 -19.79 22.21
CA LEU A 324 -25.65 -20.07 21.62
C LEU A 324 -25.78 -20.99 20.40
N SER A 325 -26.60 -22.04 20.48
CA SER A 325 -26.84 -22.89 19.32
C SER A 325 -27.60 -22.16 18.21
N SER A 326 -28.57 -21.30 18.57
CA SER A 326 -29.30 -20.48 17.61
C SER A 326 -28.38 -19.49 16.88
N ASN A 327 -27.49 -18.81 17.60
CA ASN A 327 -26.50 -17.90 17.01
C ASN A 327 -25.50 -18.65 16.12
N THR A 328 -25.08 -19.86 16.52
CA THR A 328 -24.17 -20.69 15.73
C THR A 328 -24.84 -21.15 14.43
N LEU A 329 -26.11 -21.55 14.49
CA LEU A 329 -26.89 -21.95 13.32
C LEU A 329 -27.11 -20.76 12.36
N LEU A 330 -27.40 -19.56 12.89
CA LEU A 330 -27.48 -18.33 12.10
C LEU A 330 -26.15 -17.99 11.44
N GLY A 331 -25.04 -18.13 12.15
CA GLY A 331 -23.70 -17.95 11.60
C GLY A 331 -23.43 -18.88 10.42
N TYR A 332 -23.76 -20.18 10.57
CA TYR A 332 -23.62 -21.13 9.46
C TYR A 332 -24.57 -20.81 8.31
N TYR A 333 -25.77 -20.30 8.58
CA TYR A 333 -26.70 -19.91 7.53
C TYR A 333 -26.18 -18.70 6.75
N LEU A 334 -25.65 -17.70 7.45
CA LEU A 334 -24.98 -16.55 6.84
C LEU A 334 -23.80 -16.99 5.99
N LEU A 335 -22.96 -17.91 6.48
CA LEU A 335 -21.85 -18.47 5.73
C LEU A 335 -22.32 -19.16 4.45
N PHE A 336 -23.40 -19.94 4.53
CA PHE A 336 -23.98 -20.60 3.36
C PHE A 336 -24.41 -19.60 2.30
N VAL A 337 -25.19 -18.58 2.68
CA VAL A 337 -25.67 -17.53 1.76
C VAL A 337 -24.50 -16.75 1.16
N GLN A 338 -23.51 -16.40 1.98
CA GLN A 338 -22.32 -15.68 1.53
C GLN A 338 -21.52 -16.49 0.51
N VAL A 339 -21.24 -17.77 0.77
CA VAL A 339 -20.48 -18.62 -0.15
C VAL A 339 -21.28 -18.86 -1.43
N LEU A 340 -22.57 -19.12 -1.30
CA LEU A 340 -23.46 -19.33 -2.44
C LEU A 340 -23.49 -18.10 -3.36
N ALA A 341 -23.71 -16.91 -2.81
CA ALA A 341 -23.78 -15.67 -3.59
C ALA A 341 -22.41 -15.25 -4.16
N SER A 342 -21.34 -15.25 -3.36
CA SER A 342 -20.06 -14.66 -3.76
C SER A 342 -19.12 -15.60 -4.52
N ARG A 343 -19.15 -16.91 -4.24
CA ARG A 343 -18.19 -17.88 -4.80
C ARG A 343 -18.79 -18.80 -5.85
N ILE A 344 -20.10 -19.01 -5.82
CA ILE A 344 -20.79 -19.92 -6.74
C ILE A 344 -21.57 -19.13 -7.79
N LEU A 345 -22.49 -18.26 -7.35
CA LEU A 345 -23.42 -17.56 -8.25
C LEU A 345 -22.93 -16.17 -8.72
N TYR A 346 -21.84 -15.67 -8.14
CA TYR A 346 -21.28 -14.33 -8.41
C TYR A 346 -22.32 -13.20 -8.38
N LEU A 347 -23.26 -13.27 -7.43
CA LEU A 347 -24.35 -12.31 -7.26
C LEU A 347 -23.95 -11.21 -6.25
N PRO A 348 -24.07 -9.92 -6.60
CA PRO A 348 -23.89 -8.84 -5.64
C PRO A 348 -25.09 -8.77 -4.69
N LEU A 349 -24.82 -8.94 -3.39
CA LEU A 349 -25.81 -8.82 -2.32
C LEU A 349 -25.99 -7.35 -1.89
N PRO A 350 -27.21 -6.91 -1.48
CA PRO A 350 -27.46 -5.56 -1.01
C PRO A 350 -26.76 -5.23 0.31
N HIS A 351 -26.49 -6.23 1.17
CA HIS A 351 -25.74 -6.04 2.41
C HIS A 351 -24.48 -6.90 2.46
N HIS A 352 -23.48 -6.41 3.21
CA HIS A 352 -22.21 -7.10 3.38
C HIS A 352 -22.29 -8.11 4.54
N LEU A 353 -22.18 -9.39 4.21
CA LEU A 353 -22.19 -10.49 5.17
C LEU A 353 -20.78 -10.77 5.72
N SER A 354 -20.61 -10.71 7.04
CA SER A 354 -19.33 -10.99 7.71
C SER A 354 -19.47 -12.15 8.69
N PHE A 355 -18.91 -13.30 8.33
CA PHE A 355 -18.94 -14.51 9.14
C PHE A 355 -17.89 -14.50 10.25
N TYR A 356 -18.34 -14.67 11.50
CA TYR A 356 -17.49 -14.84 12.69
C TYR A 356 -17.98 -15.98 13.59
N GLY A 357 -18.58 -17.03 13.00
CA GLY A 357 -19.20 -18.11 13.77
C GLY A 357 -20.47 -17.62 14.49
N SER A 358 -20.54 -17.85 15.80
CA SER A 358 -21.70 -17.47 16.62
C SER A 358 -21.85 -15.97 16.87
N THR A 359 -20.90 -15.14 16.46
CA THR A 359 -20.96 -13.67 16.59
C THR A 359 -20.88 -12.98 15.23
N SER A 360 -21.58 -13.53 14.23
CA SER A 360 -21.58 -12.99 12.88
C SER A 360 -22.26 -11.62 12.79
N VAL A 361 -21.88 -10.81 11.80
CA VAL A 361 -22.25 -9.38 11.72
C VAL A 361 -22.62 -9.01 10.28
N ILE A 362 -23.55 -8.07 10.13
CA ILE A 362 -24.00 -7.52 8.85
C ILE A 362 -23.54 -6.06 8.73
N ASP A 363 -23.03 -5.69 7.55
CA ASP A 363 -22.46 -4.38 7.24
C ASP A 363 -21.34 -3.94 8.21
N ASN A 364 -20.70 -4.92 8.87
CA ASN A 364 -19.74 -4.74 9.96
C ASN A 364 -20.25 -3.86 11.11
N LYS A 365 -21.56 -3.73 11.26
CA LYS A 365 -22.21 -2.84 12.25
C LYS A 365 -23.34 -3.51 13.02
N LEU A 366 -24.16 -4.31 12.35
CA LEU A 366 -25.37 -4.90 12.93
C LEU A 366 -25.09 -6.34 13.40
N PRO A 367 -25.22 -6.65 14.71
CA PRO A 367 -24.93 -7.98 15.22
C PRO A 367 -26.04 -8.97 14.84
N LEU A 368 -25.69 -10.06 14.15
CA LEU A 368 -26.58 -11.18 13.86
C LEU A 368 -26.46 -12.28 14.94
N TYR A 369 -26.46 -11.87 16.20
CA TYR A 369 -26.42 -12.78 17.34
C TYR A 369 -27.10 -12.14 18.54
N LEU A 370 -27.51 -12.96 19.51
CA LEU A 370 -28.09 -12.51 20.78
C LEU A 370 -27.16 -12.84 21.94
N ASN A 371 -26.85 -11.84 22.77
CA ASN A 371 -26.10 -12.03 24.01
C ASN A 371 -26.98 -12.60 25.13
N MET A 372 -26.38 -13.26 26.13
CA MET A 372 -27.10 -13.77 27.31
C MET A 372 -27.77 -12.63 28.12
N SER A 373 -27.14 -11.45 28.12
CA SER A 373 -27.61 -10.23 28.81
C SER A 373 -27.90 -9.12 27.80
N SER A 374 -28.79 -9.38 26.84
CA SER A 374 -29.12 -8.44 25.75
C SER A 374 -29.88 -7.20 26.26
N THR A 375 -29.37 -6.01 25.98
CA THR A 375 -30.09 -4.74 26.16
C THR A 375 -31.20 -4.60 25.12
N GLN A 376 -32.23 -3.77 25.37
CA GLN A 376 -33.31 -3.51 24.39
C GLN A 376 -32.75 -3.00 23.06
N GLN A 377 -31.71 -2.17 23.09
CA GLN A 377 -31.01 -1.69 21.89
C GLN A 377 -30.35 -2.82 21.09
N HIS A 378 -29.74 -3.79 21.78
CA HIS A 378 -29.13 -4.94 21.12
C HIS A 378 -30.18 -5.86 20.48
N ILE A 379 -31.39 -5.94 21.03
CA ILE A 379 -32.51 -6.70 20.46
C ILE A 379 -33.01 -6.00 19.18
N SER A 380 -33.21 -4.67 19.21
CA SER A 380 -33.62 -3.93 18.02
C SER A 380 -32.55 -3.97 16.91
N ASP A 381 -31.27 -3.90 17.27
CA ASP A 381 -30.18 -4.00 16.31
C ASP A 381 -30.09 -5.41 15.69
N PHE A 382 -30.39 -6.46 16.47
CA PHE A 382 -30.49 -7.84 15.99
C PHE A 382 -31.69 -8.04 15.04
N GLU A 383 -32.87 -7.51 15.37
CA GLU A 383 -34.05 -7.57 14.49
C GLU A 383 -33.76 -6.88 13.16
N ARG A 384 -33.14 -5.70 13.20
CA ARG A 384 -32.72 -4.98 12.01
C ARG A 384 -31.66 -5.75 11.21
N ALA A 385 -30.71 -6.39 11.88
CA ALA A 385 -29.73 -7.27 11.23
C ALA A 385 -30.46 -8.41 10.49
N LEU A 386 -31.44 -9.03 11.14
CA LEU A 386 -32.21 -10.13 10.57
C LEU A 386 -33.03 -9.71 9.35
N ASP A 387 -33.61 -8.50 9.37
CA ASP A 387 -34.34 -7.94 8.23
C ASP A 387 -33.41 -7.73 7.03
N CYS A 388 -32.23 -7.12 7.25
CA CYS A 388 -31.20 -6.97 6.23
C CYS A 388 -30.76 -8.33 5.66
N PHE A 389 -30.51 -9.31 6.53
CA PHE A 389 -30.16 -10.66 6.12
C PHE A 389 -31.25 -11.33 5.29
N ASN A 390 -32.52 -11.16 5.68
CA ASN A 390 -33.66 -11.72 4.95
C ASN A 390 -33.81 -11.10 3.55
N LEU A 391 -33.39 -9.84 3.34
CA LEU A 391 -33.31 -9.25 2.00
C LEU A 391 -32.26 -9.93 1.13
N ASP A 392 -31.08 -10.23 1.68
CA ASP A 392 -30.05 -10.98 0.96
C ASP A 392 -30.54 -12.40 0.61
N VAL A 393 -31.18 -13.08 1.56
CA VAL A 393 -31.79 -14.40 1.35
C VAL A 393 -32.84 -14.36 0.23
N MET A 394 -33.70 -13.33 0.22
CA MET A 394 -34.70 -13.15 -0.82
C MET A 394 -34.08 -12.98 -2.21
N GLN A 395 -33.04 -12.15 -2.32
CA GLN A 395 -32.39 -11.90 -3.60
C GLN A 395 -31.75 -13.17 -4.15
N VAL A 396 -31.09 -13.96 -3.29
CA VAL A 396 -30.53 -15.26 -3.68
C VAL A 396 -31.65 -16.23 -4.08
N SER A 397 -32.76 -16.27 -3.34
CA SER A 397 -33.91 -17.11 -3.68
C SER A 397 -34.52 -16.73 -5.04
N GLN A 398 -34.68 -15.44 -5.33
CA GLN A 398 -35.18 -14.95 -6.62
C GLN A 398 -34.23 -15.32 -7.77
N PHE A 399 -32.93 -15.28 -7.54
CA PHE A 399 -31.95 -15.72 -8.52
C PHE A 399 -32.09 -17.21 -8.80
N LEU A 400 -32.17 -18.04 -7.75
CA LEU A 400 -32.36 -19.49 -7.90
C LEU A 400 -33.65 -19.82 -8.66
N GLU A 401 -34.74 -19.10 -8.41
CA GLU A 401 -36.01 -19.27 -9.14
C GLU A 401 -35.92 -18.93 -10.63
N ARG A 402 -35.12 -17.92 -11.00
CA ARG A 402 -34.91 -17.54 -12.39
C ARG A 402 -34.08 -18.58 -13.17
N HIS A 403 -33.26 -19.35 -12.47
CA HIS A 403 -32.38 -20.38 -13.02
C HIS A 403 -32.95 -21.81 -12.89
N ARG A 404 -34.14 -21.95 -12.31
CA ARG A 404 -34.96 -23.16 -12.35
C ARG A 404 -35.57 -23.35 -13.74
#